data_AF-A0A099J4R0-F1
#
_entry.id   AF-A0A099J4R0-F1
#
_cell.length_a   1.000
_cell.length_b   1.000
_cell.length_c   1.000
_cell.angle_alpha   90.00
_cell.angle_beta   90.00
_cell.angle_gamma   90.00
#
_symmetry.space_group_name_H-M   'P 1'
#
loop_
_entity.id
_entity.type
_entity.pdbx_description
1 polymer ?
#
loop_
_entity_poly.entity_id
_entity_poly.type
_entity_poly.pdbx_seq_one_letter_code
_entity_poly.pdbx_strand_id
1 'polypeptide(L)'
;MKRWIIGTAGFLGLSVVVVLGIYAYVAVGNSLGEQWSSLDGPGPVWRAIVGFGAVYAVVISAAVLVVLVLVAVLRAYLPRVTGKQ
;
A
#
# COMPACT_ATOMS: atom_id res chain seq x y z
N MET A 1 -10.03 4.96 16.45
CA MET A 1 -9.05 3.90 16.10
C MET A 1 -9.60 2.90 15.11
N LYS A 2 -10.73 2.22 15.38
CA LYS A 2 -11.30 1.22 14.47
C LYS A 2 -11.51 1.72 13.02
N ARG A 3 -12.09 2.92 12.84
CA ARG A 3 -12.27 3.54 11.50
C ARG A 3 -10.96 3.85 10.78
N TRP A 4 -9.93 4.26 11.52
CA TRP A 4 -8.60 4.53 10.96
C TRP A 4 -7.90 3.25 10.51
N ILE A 5 -7.94 2.19 11.31
CA ILE A 5 -7.38 0.88 10.94
C ILE A 5 -8.06 0.32 9.69
N ILE A 6 -9.40 0.40 9.61
CA ILE A 6 -10.17 -0.05 8.43
C ILE A 6 -9.78 0.78 7.20
N GLY A 7 -9.67 2.10 7.33
CA GLY A 7 -9.26 2.97 6.24
C GLY A 7 -7.85 2.65 5.72
N THR A 8 -6.88 2.50 6.63
CA THR A 8 -5.51 2.15 6.26
C THR A 8 -5.41 0.76 5.65
N ALA A 9 -6.14 -0.23 6.18
CA ALA A 9 -6.19 -1.59 5.63
C ALA A 9 -6.83 -1.61 4.23
N GLY A 10 -7.91 -0.86 4.03
CA GLY A 10 -8.53 -0.71 2.71
C GLY A 10 -7.59 -0.07 1.69
N PHE A 11 -6.87 1.00 2.09
CA PHE A 11 -5.89 1.65 1.23
C PHE A 11 -4.68 0.77 0.91
N LEU A 12 -4.20 -0.01 1.89
CA LEU A 12 -3.17 -1.02 1.69
C LEU A 12 -3.62 -2.09 0.67
N GLY A 13 -4.84 -2.63 0.85
CA GLY A 13 -5.41 -3.61 -0.07
C GLY A 13 -5.54 -3.06 -1.49
N LEU A 14 -6.06 -1.84 -1.65
CA LEU A 14 -6.15 -1.16 -2.95
C LEU A 14 -4.77 -1.00 -3.60
N SER A 15 -3.77 -0.57 -2.83
CA SER A 15 -2.40 -0.37 -3.32
C SER A 15 -1.79 -1.68 -3.82
N VAL A 16 -1.99 -2.79 -3.10
CA VAL A 16 -1.55 -4.12 -3.54
C VAL A 16 -2.22 -4.54 -4.84
N VAL A 17 -3.54 -4.35 -4.96
CA VAL A 17 -4.29 -4.67 -6.19
C VAL A 17 -3.76 -3.88 -7.38
N VAL A 18 -3.45 -2.60 -7.21
CA VAL A 18 -2.87 -1.76 -8.27
C VAL A 18 -1.51 -2.27 -8.69
N VAL A 19 -0.62 -2.61 -7.75
CA VAL A 19 0.71 -3.19 -8.06
C VAL A 19 0.56 -4.49 -8.85
N LEU A 20 -0.33 -5.39 -8.41
CA LEU A 20 -0.58 -6.66 -9.08
C LEU A 20 -1.16 -6.47 -10.49
N GLY A 21 -2.08 -5.52 -10.66
CA GLY A 21 -2.67 -5.20 -11.95
C GLY A 21 -1.62 -4.70 -12.95
N ILE A 22 -0.71 -3.84 -12.51
CA ILE A 22 0.40 -3.33 -13.34
C ILE A 22 1.36 -4.46 -13.67
N TYR A 23 1.69 -5.33 -12.71
CA TYR A 23 2.55 -6.48 -12.93
C TYR A 23 1.98 -7.44 -13.98
N ALA A 24 0.70 -7.80 -13.85
CA ALA A 24 0.01 -8.66 -14.81
C ALA A 24 -0.03 -8.03 -16.21
N TYR A 25 -0.30 -6.73 -16.28
CA TYR A 25 -0.33 -6.00 -17.54
C TYR A 25 1.05 -5.99 -18.25
N VAL A 26 2.13 -5.73 -17.51
CA VAL A 26 3.50 -5.78 -18.04
C VAL A 26 3.87 -7.20 -18.46
N ALA A 27 3.48 -8.21 -17.69
CA ALA A 27 3.72 -9.61 -18.04
C ALA A 27 3.02 -9.99 -19.36
N VAL A 28 1.78 -9.54 -19.58
CA VAL A 28 1.07 -9.74 -20.85
C VAL A 28 1.79 -9.03 -22.00
N GLY A 29 2.16 -7.76 -21.84
CA GLY A 29 2.92 -7.02 -22.86
C GLY A 29 4.22 -7.73 -23.26
N ASN A 30 4.99 -8.18 -22.26
CA ASN A 30 6.24 -8.90 -22.48
C ASN A 30 6.01 -10.23 -23.21
N SER A 31 4.92 -10.95 -22.91
CA SER A 31 4.58 -12.20 -23.60
C SER A 31 4.24 -11.99 -25.08
N LEU A 32 3.81 -10.78 -25.46
CA LEU A 32 3.53 -10.37 -26.83
C LEU A 32 4.77 -9.74 -27.52
N GLY A 33 5.91 -9.68 -26.83
CA GLY A 33 7.13 -9.05 -27.32
C GLY A 33 7.11 -7.52 -27.25
N GLU A 34 6.10 -6.93 -26.61
CA GLU A 34 5.97 -5.49 -26.46
C GLU A 34 6.51 -5.00 -25.11
N GLN A 35 7.41 -4.01 -25.12
CA GLN A 35 7.93 -3.40 -23.90
C GLN A 35 7.02 -2.27 -23.41
N TRP A 36 6.12 -2.61 -22.49
CA TRP A 36 5.12 -1.68 -21.95
C TRP A 36 5.53 -0.96 -20.66
N SER A 37 6.70 -1.29 -20.11
CA SER A 37 7.26 -0.73 -18.88
C SER A 37 8.51 0.12 -19.08
N SER A 38 8.89 0.38 -20.34
CA SER A 38 10.11 1.14 -20.64
C SER A 38 9.91 2.62 -20.36
N LEU A 39 10.85 3.22 -19.62
CA LEU A 39 10.99 4.68 -19.48
C LEU A 39 11.61 5.32 -20.72
N ASP A 40 12.23 4.51 -21.58
CA ASP A 40 12.98 4.93 -22.77
C ASP A 40 12.27 4.59 -24.10
N GLY A 41 11.10 3.92 -24.02
CA GLY A 41 10.30 3.55 -25.19
C GLY A 41 9.15 4.53 -25.43
N PRO A 42 8.55 4.55 -26.64
CA PRO A 42 7.36 5.36 -26.94
C PRO A 42 6.09 4.91 -26.21
N GLY A 43 6.20 3.95 -25.28
CA GLY A 43 5.10 3.42 -24.49
C GLY A 43 4.64 4.38 -23.39
N PRO A 44 3.40 4.25 -22.91
CA PRO A 44 2.82 5.15 -21.91
C PRO A 44 3.48 5.02 -20.52
N VAL A 45 4.21 6.07 -20.11
CA VAL A 45 4.98 6.19 -18.85
C VAL A 45 4.12 6.20 -17.59
N TRP A 46 2.82 6.52 -17.69
CA TRP A 46 1.93 6.64 -16.53
C TRP A 46 1.87 5.37 -15.68
N ARG A 47 2.07 4.19 -16.28
CA ARG A 47 2.02 2.90 -15.59
C ARG A 47 3.20 2.69 -14.65
N ALA A 48 4.39 3.10 -15.07
CA ALA A 48 5.56 3.08 -14.19
C ALA A 48 5.33 4.02 -13.00
N ILE A 49 4.81 5.22 -13.25
CA ILE A 49 4.51 6.21 -12.19
C ILE A 49 3.46 5.66 -11.21
N VAL A 50 2.37 5.08 -11.70
CA VAL A 50 1.33 4.49 -10.84
C VAL A 50 1.85 3.27 -10.09
N GLY A 51 2.68 2.43 -10.73
CA GLY A 51 3.30 1.27 -10.10
C GLY A 51 4.24 1.67 -8.96
N PHE A 52 5.15 2.61 -9.21
CA PHE A 52 6.02 3.16 -8.17
C PHE A 52 5.21 3.80 -7.04
N GLY A 53 4.24 4.66 -7.36
CA GLY A 53 3.37 5.28 -6.38
C GLY A 53 2.63 4.25 -5.51
N ALA A 54 2.11 3.19 -6.12
CA ALA A 54 1.42 2.12 -5.41
C ALA A 54 2.37 1.30 -4.52
N VAL A 55 3.61 1.01 -4.96
CA VAL A 55 4.62 0.35 -4.12
C VAL A 55 4.94 1.18 -2.88
N TYR A 56 5.18 2.49 -3.03
CA TYR A 56 5.39 3.39 -1.88
C TYR A 56 4.16 3.45 -0.98
N ALA A 57 2.96 3.51 -1.57
CA ALA A 57 1.71 3.49 -0.83
C ALA A 57 1.55 2.20 0.00
N VAL A 58 1.92 1.03 -0.54
CA VAL A 58 1.94 -0.24 0.22
C VAL A 58 2.86 -0.15 1.43
N VAL A 59 4.10 0.30 1.25
CA VAL A 59 5.09 0.37 2.35
C VAL A 59 4.62 1.34 3.43
N ILE A 60 4.18 2.54 3.05
CA ILE A 60 3.72 3.57 3.98
C ILE A 60 2.47 3.08 4.73
N SER A 61 1.49 2.54 4.00
CA SER A 61 0.24 2.06 4.62
C SER A 61 0.47 0.86 5.54
N ALA A 62 1.37 -0.06 5.19
CA ALA A 62 1.77 -1.15 6.07
C ALA A 62 2.43 -0.63 7.36
N ALA A 63 3.37 0.32 7.25
CA ALA A 63 4.02 0.93 8.41
C ALA A 63 2.99 1.64 9.32
N VAL A 64 2.09 2.42 8.75
CA VAL A 64 1.01 3.10 9.49
C VAL A 64 0.09 2.08 10.18
N LEU A 65 -0.26 0.98 9.50
CA LEU A 65 -1.09 -0.08 10.08
C LEU A 65 -0.42 -0.70 11.30
N VAL A 66 0.88 -1.02 11.21
CA VAL A 66 1.67 -1.57 12.31
C VAL A 66 1.68 -0.61 13.51
N VAL A 67 1.91 0.69 13.27
CA VAL A 67 1.90 1.70 14.33
C VAL A 67 0.51 1.80 14.98
N LEU A 68 -0.56 1.84 14.20
CA LEU A 68 -1.92 1.92 14.73
C LEU A 68 -2.30 0.69 15.56
N VAL A 69 -1.88 -0.51 15.13
CA VAL A 69 -2.07 -1.74 15.87
C VAL A 69 -1.28 -1.72 17.17
N LEU A 70 0.00 -1.33 17.13
CA LEU A 70 0.84 -1.18 18.33
C LEU A 70 0.22 -0.21 19.34
N VAL A 71 -0.25 0.96 18.89
CA VAL A 71 -0.92 1.93 19.76
C VAL A 71 -2.20 1.37 20.36
N ALA A 72 -2.99 0.61 19.58
CA ALA A 72 -4.21 -0.02 20.07
C ALA A 72 -3.90 -1.10 21.13
N VAL A 73 -2.87 -1.93 20.89
CA VAL A 73 -2.39 -2.95 21.83
C VAL A 73 -1.86 -2.28 23.10
N LEU A 74 -0.99 -1.28 22.98
CA LEU A 74 -0.48 -0.53 24.14
C LEU A 74 -1.61 0.09 24.95
N ARG A 75 -2.64 0.65 24.32
CA ARG A 75 -3.83 1.16 25.04
C ARG A 75 -4.68 0.07 25.70
N ALA A 76 -4.68 -1.14 25.17
CA ALA A 76 -5.42 -2.26 25.73
C ALA A 76 -4.68 -2.90 26.91
N TYR A 77 -3.35 -2.97 26.83
CA TYR A 77 -2.50 -3.64 27.82
C TYR A 77 -1.88 -2.71 28.86
N LEU A 78 -1.69 -1.42 28.58
CA LEU A 78 -1.40 -0.43 29.62
C LEU A 78 -2.73 -0.10 30.31
N PRO A 79 -2.95 -0.54 31.57
CA PRO A 79 -4.07 -0.03 32.33
C PRO A 79 -3.93 1.49 32.35
N ARG A 80 -5.02 2.20 32.09
CA ARG A 80 -5.03 3.64 32.32
C ARG A 80 -4.57 3.85 33.75
N VAL A 81 -3.39 4.46 33.93
CA VAL A 81 -3.04 5.12 35.18
C VAL A 81 -3.89 6.39 35.25
N THR A 82 -5.22 6.22 35.22
CA THR A 82 -6.16 7.23 35.65
C THR A 82 -6.19 7.05 37.15
N GLY A 83 -5.30 7.81 37.79
CA GLY A 83 -5.38 8.05 39.22
C GLY A 83 -6.81 8.38 39.59
N LYS A 84 -7.32 7.68 40.60
CA LYS A 84 -8.34 8.23 41.46
C LYS A 84 -7.79 9.54 42.03
N GLN A 85 -8.44 10.65 41.73
CA GLN A 85 -8.83 11.70 42.68
C GLN A 85 -9.66 12.75 41.95
#